data_AF-A0A814GV54-F1
#
_entry.id   AF-A0A814GV54-F1
#
_cell.length_a   1.000
_cell.length_b   1.000
_cell.length_c   1.000
_cell.angle_alpha   90.00
_cell.angle_beta   90.00
_cell.angle_gamma   90.00
#
_symmetry.space_group_name_H-M   'P 1'
#
loop_
_entity.id
_entity.type
_entity.pdbx_description
1 polymer ?
#
loop_
_entity_poly.entity_id
_entity_poly.type
_entity_poly.pdbx_seq_one_letter_code
_entity_poly.pdbx_strand_id
1 'polypeptide(L)'
;MKKTFEYDDKLPSLPLPTLEHTLERYLDSVRAVVNDDEYVRTKKIVEQFAKGIGRELHEQLKADIEKHQERNWLTKWWDEEIYLKWRLPIAPTINMMGFSCLLPPKVDSQLTRACIHIYACALVFETIYEERYPISYRGKYPLTMYQFKHFFNTCRIPHKECYELLSISK
;
A
#
# COMPACT_ATOMS: atom_id res chain seq x y z
N MET A 1 -18.69 11.02 -18.34
CA MET A 1 -17.34 10.60 -17.92
C MET A 1 -17.51 9.55 -16.83
N LYS A 2 -16.63 8.55 -16.76
CA LYS A 2 -16.66 7.56 -15.67
C LYS A 2 -16.32 8.22 -14.34
N LYS A 3 -16.92 7.78 -13.24
CA LYS A 3 -16.64 8.32 -11.90
C LYS A 3 -15.31 7.79 -11.36
N THR A 4 -14.59 8.59 -10.57
CA THR A 4 -13.27 8.22 -10.00
C THR A 4 -13.28 6.82 -9.37
N PHE A 5 -14.28 6.48 -8.56
CA PHE A 5 -14.32 5.22 -7.80
C PHE A 5 -15.19 4.13 -8.45
N GLU A 6 -15.62 4.32 -9.71
CA GLU A 6 -16.62 3.46 -10.39
C GLU A 6 -16.27 1.97 -10.43
N TYR A 7 -14.96 1.64 -10.44
CA TYR A 7 -14.48 0.27 -10.54
C TYR A 7 -14.05 -0.33 -9.21
N ASP A 8 -13.91 0.43 -8.13
CA ASP A 8 -13.33 -0.08 -6.88
C ASP A 8 -14.12 -1.29 -6.36
N ASP A 9 -15.44 -1.28 -6.46
CA ASP A 9 -16.33 -2.40 -6.06
C ASP A 9 -16.33 -3.59 -7.03
N LYS A 10 -15.78 -3.41 -8.23
CA LYS A 10 -15.75 -4.42 -9.32
C LYS A 10 -14.38 -5.07 -9.50
N LEU A 11 -13.35 -4.58 -8.81
CA LEU A 11 -12.01 -5.17 -8.85
C LEU A 11 -12.00 -6.58 -8.25
N PRO A 12 -11.13 -7.48 -8.75
CA PRO A 12 -10.96 -8.79 -8.13
C PRO A 12 -10.40 -8.64 -6.71
N SER A 13 -10.76 -9.57 -5.83
CA SER A 13 -10.14 -9.66 -4.51
C SER A 13 -8.64 -9.95 -4.63
N LEU A 14 -7.85 -9.55 -3.62
CA LEU A 14 -6.43 -9.87 -3.55
C LEU A 14 -6.27 -11.40 -3.45
N PRO A 15 -5.61 -12.07 -4.42
CA PRO A 15 -5.43 -13.51 -4.36
C PRO A 15 -4.50 -13.90 -3.20
N LEU A 16 -4.74 -15.06 -2.61
CA LEU A 16 -3.78 -15.75 -1.75
C LEU A 16 -2.96 -16.71 -2.62
N PRO A 17 -1.65 -16.50 -2.82
CA PRO A 17 -0.79 -17.46 -3.52
C PRO A 17 -0.73 -18.78 -2.76
N THR A 18 -0.47 -19.90 -3.44
CA THR A 18 -0.26 -21.17 -2.73
C THR A 18 1.00 -21.11 -1.87
N LEU A 19 1.03 -21.91 -0.81
CA LEU A 19 2.20 -22.04 0.05
C LEU A 19 3.42 -22.48 -0.75
N GLU A 20 3.26 -23.46 -1.63
CA GLU A 20 4.35 -24.00 -2.47
C GLU A 20 4.94 -22.91 -3.37
N HIS A 21 4.09 -22.15 -4.07
CA HIS A 21 4.54 -21.07 -4.94
C HIS A 21 5.28 -19.98 -4.15
N THR A 22 4.78 -19.66 -2.96
CA THR A 22 5.41 -18.66 -2.08
C THR A 22 6.80 -19.12 -1.62
N LEU A 23 6.93 -20.38 -1.20
CA LEU A 23 8.19 -20.95 -0.71
C LEU A 23 9.22 -21.16 -1.81
N GLU A 24 8.80 -21.53 -3.02
CA GLU A 24 9.67 -21.62 -4.20
C GLU A 24 10.29 -20.25 -4.51
N ARG A 25 9.46 -19.22 -4.64
CA ARG A 25 9.92 -17.85 -4.89
C ARG A 25 10.80 -17.29 -3.77
N TYR A 26 10.52 -17.67 -2.52
CA TYR A 26 11.37 -17.33 -1.38
C TYR A 26 12.78 -17.93 -1.55
N LEU A 27 12.89 -19.23 -1.85
CA LEU A 27 14.19 -19.86 -2.07
C LEU A 27 14.94 -19.26 -3.26
N ASP A 28 14.26 -18.95 -4.36
CA ASP A 28 14.86 -18.26 -5.51
C ASP A 28 15.46 -16.91 -5.10
N SER A 29 14.75 -16.13 -4.28
CA SER A 29 15.25 -14.84 -3.79
C SER A 29 16.43 -14.97 -2.83
N VAL A 30 16.40 -15.98 -1.93
CA VAL A 30 17.47 -16.24 -0.98
C VAL A 30 18.75 -16.64 -1.71
N ARG A 31 18.63 -17.45 -2.78
CA ARG A 31 19.78 -17.93 -3.54
C ARG A 31 20.68 -16.80 -4.06
N ALA A 32 20.11 -15.63 -4.32
CA ALA A 32 20.86 -14.48 -4.82
C ALA A 32 21.76 -13.80 -3.78
N VAL A 33 21.56 -14.05 -2.48
CA VAL A 33 22.20 -13.28 -1.40
C VAL A 33 22.96 -14.13 -0.37
N VAL A 34 22.93 -15.47 -0.50
CA VAL A 34 23.57 -16.40 0.44
C VAL A 34 24.54 -17.35 -0.25
N ASN A 35 25.47 -17.92 0.53
CA ASN A 35 26.37 -18.97 0.02
C ASN A 35 25.69 -20.35 -0.04
N ASP A 36 26.40 -21.36 -0.57
CA ASP A 36 25.86 -22.71 -0.75
C ASP A 36 25.44 -23.38 0.56
N ASP A 37 26.25 -23.27 1.61
CA ASP A 37 25.98 -23.89 2.91
C ASP A 37 24.73 -23.28 3.57
N GLU A 38 24.62 -21.95 3.51
CA GLU A 38 23.44 -21.19 3.98
C GLU A 38 22.19 -21.52 3.18
N TYR A 39 22.31 -21.68 1.87
CA TYR A 39 21.19 -22.06 1.01
C TYR A 39 20.69 -23.47 1.34
N VAL A 40 21.60 -24.44 1.48
CA VAL A 40 21.25 -25.82 1.87
C VAL A 40 20.53 -25.84 3.22
N ARG A 41 21.03 -25.07 4.20
CA ARG A 41 20.38 -24.94 5.50
C ARG A 41 18.99 -24.31 5.39
N THR A 42 18.84 -23.23 4.62
CA THR A 42 17.56 -22.54 4.41
C THR A 42 16.56 -23.46 3.72
N LYS A 43 16.98 -24.19 2.68
CA LYS A 43 16.14 -25.16 1.98
C LYS A 43 15.57 -26.21 2.93
N LYS A 44 16.40 -26.75 3.83
CA LYS A 44 15.95 -27.71 4.85
C LYS A 44 14.88 -27.12 5.78
N ILE A 45 15.05 -25.86 6.20
CA ILE A 45 14.05 -25.14 7.04
C ILE A 45 12.74 -24.96 6.28
N VAL A 46 12.81 -24.53 5.02
CA VAL A 46 11.64 -24.33 4.16
C VAL A 46 10.88 -25.64 3.94
N GLU A 47 11.58 -26.75 3.70
CA GLU A 47 10.96 -28.07 3.55
C GLU A 47 10.26 -28.53 4.85
N GLN A 48 10.86 -28.27 6.01
CA GLN A 48 10.24 -28.57 7.31
C GLN A 48 9.02 -27.68 7.57
N PHE A 49 9.11 -26.40 7.23
CA PHE A 49 7.99 -25.46 7.36
C PHE A 49 6.81 -25.86 6.46
N ALA A 50 7.08 -26.18 5.18
CA ALA A 50 6.08 -26.62 4.22
C ALA A 50 5.31 -27.86 4.68
N LYS A 51 6.01 -28.81 5.31
CA LYS A 51 5.44 -30.08 5.79
C LYS A 51 4.84 -30.00 7.20
N GLY A 52 5.10 -28.92 7.92
CA GLY A 52 4.69 -28.73 9.31
C GLY A 52 3.84 -27.49 9.49
N ILE A 53 4.25 -26.64 10.44
CA ILE A 53 3.49 -25.47 10.90
C ILE A 53 3.12 -24.50 9.76
N GLY A 54 3.90 -24.43 8.68
CA GLY A 54 3.60 -23.56 7.55
C GLY A 54 2.30 -23.91 6.84
N ARG A 55 1.98 -25.21 6.74
CA ARG A 55 0.70 -25.66 6.18
C ARG A 55 -0.46 -25.27 7.08
N GLU A 56 -0.32 -25.47 8.39
CA GLU A 56 -1.35 -25.10 9.37
C GLU A 56 -1.64 -23.60 9.37
N LEU A 57 -0.59 -22.77 9.35
CA LEU A 57 -0.72 -21.32 9.26
C LEU A 57 -1.36 -20.87 7.94
N HIS A 58 -1.00 -21.50 6.82
CA HIS A 58 -1.58 -21.17 5.52
C HIS A 58 -3.08 -21.51 5.46
N GLU A 59 -3.49 -22.65 6.00
CA GLU A 59 -4.91 -23.02 6.09
C GLU A 59 -5.68 -22.11 7.05
N GLN A 60 -5.08 -21.71 8.18
CA GLN A 60 -5.68 -20.71 9.08
C GLN A 60 -5.88 -19.37 8.38
N LEU A 61 -4.87 -18.89 7.65
CA LEU A 61 -4.97 -17.66 6.87
C LEU A 61 -6.10 -17.77 5.84
N LYS A 62 -6.16 -18.87 5.10
CA LYS A 62 -7.22 -19.11 4.11
C LYS A 62 -8.61 -19.12 4.76
N ALA A 63 -8.78 -19.81 5.88
CA ALA A 63 -10.03 -19.85 6.63
C ALA A 63 -10.44 -18.47 7.16
N ASP A 64 -9.48 -17.66 7.61
CA ASP A 64 -9.72 -16.29 8.06
C ASP A 64 -10.22 -15.40 6.91
N ILE A 65 -9.57 -15.49 5.74
CA ILE A 65 -9.98 -14.79 4.52
C ILE A 65 -11.40 -15.18 4.11
N GLU A 66 -11.72 -16.48 4.09
CA GLU A 66 -13.04 -16.99 3.74
C GLU A 66 -14.12 -16.53 4.74
N LYS A 67 -13.79 -16.53 6.04
CA LYS A 67 -14.68 -16.13 7.12
C LYS A 67 -15.02 -14.64 7.09
N HIS A 68 -14.02 -13.79 6.89
CA HIS A 68 -14.19 -12.34 6.95
C HIS A 68 -14.65 -11.74 5.61
N GLN A 69 -14.60 -12.51 4.51
CA GLN A 69 -15.00 -12.09 3.17
C GLN A 69 -14.32 -10.77 2.73
N GLU A 70 -13.10 -10.53 3.22
CA GLU A 70 -12.36 -9.32 2.91
C GLU A 70 -11.88 -9.36 1.45
N ARG A 71 -12.18 -8.29 0.69
CA ARG A 71 -11.71 -8.15 -0.69
C ARG A 71 -10.19 -7.97 -0.77
N ASN A 72 -9.58 -7.48 0.30
CA ASN A 72 -8.13 -7.42 0.45
C ASN A 72 -7.77 -7.78 1.89
N TRP A 73 -7.39 -9.04 2.09
CA TRP A 73 -7.04 -9.61 3.38
C TRP A 73 -5.76 -9.03 3.99
N LEU A 74 -4.94 -8.34 3.19
CA LEU A 74 -3.64 -7.85 3.63
C LEU A 74 -3.69 -6.40 4.12
N THR A 75 -4.64 -5.58 3.66
CA THR A 75 -4.65 -4.13 3.92
C THR A 75 -4.53 -3.81 5.41
N LYS A 76 -5.35 -4.45 6.25
CA LYS A 76 -5.36 -4.18 7.69
C LYS A 76 -4.02 -4.51 8.35
N TRP A 77 -3.48 -5.71 8.09
CA TRP A 77 -2.18 -6.09 8.65
C TRP A 77 -1.04 -5.23 8.12
N TRP A 78 -1.08 -4.86 6.84
CA TRP A 78 -0.08 -4.00 6.24
C TRP A 78 -0.08 -2.61 6.89
N ASP A 79 -1.24 -1.98 7.01
CA ASP A 79 -1.36 -0.66 7.64
C ASP A 79 -0.97 -0.71 9.11
N GLU A 80 -1.47 -1.69 9.85
CA GLU A 80 -1.19 -1.84 11.28
C GLU A 80 0.26 -2.20 11.58
N GLU A 81 0.75 -3.33 11.06
CA GLU A 81 2.05 -3.89 11.45
C GLU A 81 3.23 -3.11 10.86
N ILE A 82 3.11 -2.62 9.62
CA ILE A 82 4.22 -1.95 8.93
C ILE A 82 4.27 -0.46 9.26
N TYR A 83 3.13 0.23 9.39
CA TYR A 83 3.13 1.68 9.55
C TYR A 83 2.65 2.13 10.92
N LEU A 84 1.48 1.67 11.37
CA LEU A 84 0.80 2.25 12.52
C LEU A 84 1.27 1.71 13.87
N LYS A 85 1.91 0.54 13.93
CA LYS A 85 2.57 0.04 15.15
C LYS A 85 4.06 0.41 15.20
N TRP A 86 4.65 0.83 14.07
CA TRP A 86 6.03 1.25 13.98
C TRP A 86 6.29 2.52 14.80
N ARG A 87 7.25 2.48 15.74
CA ARG A 87 7.49 3.57 16.72
C ARG A 87 8.71 4.44 16.47
N LEU A 88 9.54 4.11 15.48
CA LEU A 88 10.62 5.02 15.09
C LEU A 88 10.05 6.27 14.41
N PRO A 89 10.78 7.40 14.45
CA PRO A 89 10.38 8.64 13.77
C PRO A 89 10.11 8.41 12.28
N ILE A 90 8.93 8.84 11.80
CA ILE A 90 8.52 8.66 10.39
C ILE A 90 9.33 9.51 9.41
N ALA A 91 9.91 10.62 9.86
CA ALA A 91 10.89 11.38 9.11
C ALA A 91 12.27 11.16 9.75
N PRO A 92 13.31 10.79 8.97
CA PRO A 92 13.33 10.61 7.52
C PRO A 92 12.99 9.18 7.05
N THR A 93 12.56 8.28 7.93
CA THR A 93 12.61 6.82 7.68
C THR A 93 11.50 6.27 6.78
N ILE A 94 10.30 6.88 6.79
CA ILE A 94 9.10 6.40 6.11
C ILE A 94 8.51 7.46 5.18
N ASN A 95 8.52 8.73 5.60
CA ASN A 95 7.94 9.82 4.80
C ASN A 95 8.70 9.97 3.48
N MET A 96 7.98 9.83 2.38
CA MET A 96 8.50 10.07 1.03
C MET A 96 8.34 11.54 0.67
N MET A 97 9.38 12.13 0.06
CA MET A 97 9.34 13.49 -0.47
C MET A 97 9.60 13.47 -1.97
N GLY A 98 8.79 14.21 -2.72
CA GLY A 98 9.01 14.52 -4.13
C GLY A 98 9.22 16.02 -4.31
N PHE A 99 10.17 16.40 -5.15
CA PHE A 99 10.41 17.81 -5.48
C PHE A 99 9.64 18.18 -6.75
N SER A 100 8.80 19.22 -6.67
CA SER A 100 8.14 19.80 -7.84
C SER A 100 9.06 20.81 -8.51
N CYS A 101 9.49 20.51 -9.74
CA CYS A 101 10.20 21.45 -10.60
C CYS A 101 9.25 22.15 -11.60
N LEU A 102 7.94 22.09 -11.37
CA LEU A 102 6.93 22.40 -12.38
C LEU A 102 6.67 23.90 -12.59
N LEU A 103 7.26 24.76 -11.77
CA LEU A 103 7.11 26.20 -11.98
C LEU A 103 8.17 26.70 -12.97
N PRO A 104 7.75 27.39 -14.05
CA PRO A 104 8.70 27.96 -14.98
C PRO A 104 9.64 28.92 -14.21
N PRO A 105 10.91 29.01 -14.62
CA PRO A 105 11.96 29.74 -13.89
C PRO A 105 11.72 31.25 -13.72
N LYS A 106 10.60 31.78 -14.21
CA LYS A 106 10.24 33.19 -14.24
C LYS A 106 9.34 33.65 -13.07
N VAL A 107 9.00 32.77 -12.13
CA VAL A 107 8.22 33.14 -10.93
C VAL A 107 9.15 33.20 -9.72
N ASP A 108 9.73 34.38 -9.47
CA ASP A 108 10.78 34.55 -8.46
C ASP A 108 10.26 34.64 -7.02
N SER A 109 9.00 35.03 -6.83
CA SER A 109 8.39 35.19 -5.50
C SER A 109 7.89 33.86 -4.92
N GLN A 110 8.41 33.48 -3.74
CA GLN A 110 7.93 32.33 -2.97
C GLN A 110 6.41 32.41 -2.72
N LEU A 111 5.89 33.60 -2.42
CA LEU A 111 4.47 33.81 -2.19
C LEU A 111 3.65 33.45 -3.43
N THR A 112 4.05 33.97 -4.60
CA THR A 112 3.37 33.67 -5.86
C THR A 112 3.42 32.18 -6.18
N ARG A 113 4.57 31.52 -5.98
CA ARG A 113 4.71 30.08 -6.15
C ARG A 113 3.79 29.28 -5.20
N ALA A 114 3.68 29.69 -3.94
CA ALA A 114 2.80 29.07 -2.96
C ALA A 114 1.33 29.23 -3.33
N CYS A 115 0.89 30.43 -3.75
CA CYS A 115 -0.48 30.66 -4.21
C CYS A 115 -0.86 29.76 -5.39
N ILE A 116 0.03 29.63 -6.39
CA ILE A 116 -0.19 28.75 -7.55
C ILE A 116 -0.32 27.28 -7.10
N HIS A 117 0.56 26.81 -6.21
CA HIS A 117 0.50 25.44 -5.71
C HIS A 117 -0.79 25.16 -4.92
N ILE A 118 -1.18 26.07 -4.01
CA ILE A 118 -2.40 25.91 -3.23
C ILE A 118 -3.62 25.88 -4.16
N TYR A 119 -3.67 26.77 -5.15
CA TYR A 119 -4.75 26.79 -6.15
C TYR A 119 -4.81 25.48 -6.95
N ALA A 120 -3.66 24.98 -7.44
CA ALA A 120 -3.60 23.72 -8.16
C ALA A 120 -4.03 22.52 -7.28
N CYS A 121 -3.59 22.47 -6.02
CA CYS A 121 -4.02 21.44 -5.06
C CYS A 121 -5.54 21.50 -4.82
N ALA A 122 -6.12 22.69 -4.71
CA ALA A 122 -7.56 22.87 -4.54
C ALA A 122 -8.36 22.37 -5.75
N LEU A 123 -7.88 22.61 -6.97
CA LEU A 123 -8.49 22.05 -8.19
C LEU A 123 -8.45 20.53 -8.19
N VAL A 124 -7.32 19.92 -7.82
CA VAL A 124 -7.21 18.46 -7.70
C VAL A 124 -8.16 17.93 -6.64
N PHE A 125 -8.22 18.56 -5.47
CA PHE A 125 -9.18 18.23 -4.42
C PHE A 125 -10.63 18.23 -4.92
N GLU A 126 -11.05 19.31 -5.60
CA GLU A 126 -12.39 19.41 -6.17
C GLU A 126 -12.68 18.26 -7.13
N THR A 127 -11.73 17.91 -8.02
CA THR A 127 -11.94 16.82 -8.97
C THR A 127 -12.06 15.45 -8.30
N ILE A 128 -11.33 15.18 -7.21
CA ILE A 128 -11.47 13.93 -6.46
C ILE A 128 -12.79 13.91 -5.70
N TYR A 129 -13.13 15.03 -5.07
CA TYR A 129 -14.35 15.20 -4.29
C TYR A 129 -15.63 15.04 -5.13
N GLU A 130 -15.64 15.57 -6.35
CA GLU A 130 -16.75 15.42 -7.31
C GLU A 130 -16.69 14.12 -8.13
N GLU A 131 -15.75 13.22 -7.80
CA GLU A 131 -15.50 11.97 -8.52
C GLU A 131 -15.23 12.16 -10.04
N ARG A 132 -14.61 13.28 -10.40
CA ARG A 132 -14.19 13.62 -11.77
C ARG A 132 -12.72 13.31 -12.05
N TYR A 133 -11.94 12.94 -11.03
CA TYR A 133 -10.54 12.60 -11.20
C TYR A 133 -10.38 11.35 -12.10
N PRO A 134 -9.50 11.37 -13.10
CA PRO A 134 -9.36 10.25 -14.03
C PRO A 134 -8.98 8.94 -13.33
N ILE A 135 -9.66 7.85 -13.68
CA ILE A 135 -9.30 6.51 -13.23
C ILE A 135 -7.91 6.14 -13.78
N SER A 136 -7.07 5.57 -12.93
CA SER A 136 -5.76 5.04 -13.33
C SER A 136 -5.91 3.67 -13.98
N TYR A 137 -5.12 3.40 -15.02
CA TYR A 137 -5.13 2.12 -15.74
C TYR A 137 -3.73 1.55 -15.92
N ARG A 138 -3.63 0.21 -15.88
CA ARG A 138 -2.49 -0.53 -16.43
C ARG A 138 -2.94 -1.18 -17.73
N GLY A 139 -2.63 -0.55 -18.86
CA GLY A 139 -3.20 -0.96 -20.15
C GLY A 139 -4.73 -0.82 -20.14
N LYS A 140 -5.45 -1.94 -20.32
CA LYS A 140 -6.92 -1.98 -20.26
C LYS A 140 -7.51 -2.22 -18.86
N TYR A 141 -6.68 -2.51 -17.87
CA TYR A 141 -7.14 -2.88 -16.53
C TYR A 141 -7.24 -1.64 -15.63
N PRO A 142 -8.42 -1.30 -15.07
CA PRO A 142 -8.53 -0.23 -14.09
C PRO A 142 -7.77 -0.62 -12.81
N LEU A 143 -7.13 0.37 -12.19
CA LEU A 143 -6.50 0.23 -10.89
C LEU A 143 -7.45 0.76 -9.81
N THR A 144 -7.24 0.32 -8.57
CA THR A 144 -8.01 0.87 -7.45
C THR A 144 -7.69 2.35 -7.28
N MET A 145 -8.74 3.13 -7.01
CA MET A 145 -8.63 4.55 -6.69
C MET A 145 -8.77 4.79 -5.17
N TYR A 146 -8.84 3.73 -4.35
CA TYR A 146 -9.06 3.80 -2.91
C TYR A 146 -8.11 4.76 -2.18
N GLN A 147 -6.82 4.79 -2.56
CA GLN A 147 -5.83 5.68 -1.93
C GLN A 147 -6.18 7.17 -2.07
N PHE A 148 -6.92 7.57 -3.10
CA PHE A 148 -7.34 8.97 -3.28
C PHE A 148 -8.34 9.44 -2.22
N LYS A 149 -9.01 8.51 -1.51
CA LYS A 149 -9.84 8.83 -0.33
C LYS A 149 -9.00 9.33 0.86
N HIS A 150 -7.70 9.06 0.86
CA HIS A 150 -6.77 9.44 1.91
C HIS A 150 -5.81 10.57 1.48
N PHE A 151 -5.99 11.12 0.27
CA PHE A 151 -5.06 12.12 -0.27
C PHE A 151 -5.24 13.50 0.38
N PHE A 152 -6.48 13.85 0.73
CA PHE A 152 -6.81 15.09 1.44
C PHE A 152 -7.50 14.77 2.77
N ASN A 153 -7.48 15.73 3.70
CA ASN A 153 -8.14 15.66 5.00
C ASN A 153 -7.83 14.39 5.81
N THR A 154 -6.64 13.82 5.61
CA THR A 154 -6.19 12.62 6.30
C THR A 154 -4.93 12.94 7.08
N CYS A 155 -4.90 12.56 8.35
CA CYS A 155 -3.79 12.79 9.26
C CYS A 155 -3.53 11.55 10.11
N ARG A 156 -2.26 11.28 10.39
CA ARG A 156 -1.84 10.22 11.32
C ARG A 156 -1.81 10.78 12.74
N ILE A 157 -2.62 10.23 13.63
CA ILE A 157 -2.75 10.64 15.03
C ILE A 157 -1.91 9.70 15.92
N PRO A 158 -0.99 10.24 16.75
CA PRO A 158 -0.21 9.43 17.67
C PRO A 158 -1.01 9.00 18.89
N HIS A 159 -0.91 7.72 19.24
CA HIS A 159 -1.42 7.17 20.50
C HIS A 159 -0.30 6.46 21.28
N LYS A 160 -0.61 6.07 22.52
CA LYS A 160 0.37 5.46 23.43
C LYS A 160 0.93 4.15 22.88
N GLU A 161 0.10 3.28 22.29
CA GLU A 161 0.46 1.92 21.84
C GLU A 161 0.46 1.73 20.31
N CYS A 162 -0.18 2.64 19.57
CA CYS A 162 -0.17 2.64 18.10
C CYS A 162 -0.36 4.06 17.57
N TYR A 163 -0.53 4.19 16.26
CA TYR A 163 -1.02 5.39 15.61
C TYR A 163 -2.34 5.07 14.92
N GLU A 164 -3.12 6.09 14.64
CA GLU A 164 -4.40 5.99 13.94
C GLU A 164 -4.33 6.82 12.66
N LEU A 165 -4.93 6.33 11.58
CA LEU A 165 -5.13 7.12 10.36
C LEU A 165 -6.53 7.75 10.41
N LEU A 166 -6.61 9.02 10.79
CA LEU A 166 -7.86 9.77 10.80
C LEU A 166 -8.09 10.41 9.44
N SER A 167 -9.16 10.03 8.75
CA SER A 167 -9.63 10.69 7.53
C SER A 167 -10.97 11.36 7.79
N ILE A 168 -11.05 12.65 7.48
CA ILE A 168 -12.29 13.43 7.54
C ILE A 168 -12.84 13.48 6.12
N SER A 169 -13.56 12.43 5.74
CA SER A 169 -14.35 12.43 4.51
C SER A 169 -15.70 13.10 4.73
N LYS A 170 -16.41 13.35 3.63
CA LYS A 170 -17.86 13.53 3.67
C LYS A 170 -18.54 12.24 4.15
#